data_AF-E7SBG2-F1
#
_entry.id   AF-E7SBG2-F1
#
_cell.length_a   1.000
_cell.length_b   1.000
_cell.length_c   1.000
_cell.angle_alpha   90.00
_cell.angle_beta   90.00
_cell.angle_gamma   90.00
#
_symmetry.space_group_name_H-M   'P 1'
#
loop_
_entity.id
_entity.type
_entity.pdbx_description
1 polymer ?
#
loop_
_entity_poly.entity_id
_entity_poly.type
_entity_poly.pdbx_seq_one_letter_code
_entity_poly.pdbx_strand_id
1 'polypeptide(L)'
;MKTENKMMELILQIAETLQVEAVALSGSRTNSESPKDEFQDYDVVYIVENLNDLLSDLSWLDQFGMRLIEQHNVLGHRRLYLMLFEDGNRIDLTLCPKEHIQEWVDSEAGFRVLKEENGLFEAYQPNAKRYWTAPPSEEEFAASCNEFW
;
A
#
# COMPACT_ATOMS: atom_id res chain seq x y z
N MET A 1 -18.01 -2.70 10.08
CA MET A 1 -16.89 -1.93 9.48
C MET A 1 -16.53 -0.71 10.33
N LYS A 2 -15.26 -0.56 10.72
CA LYS A 2 -14.73 0.75 11.17
C LYS A 2 -14.89 1.77 10.04
N THR A 3 -15.15 3.03 10.39
CA THR A 3 -15.27 4.12 9.41
C THR A 3 -13.90 4.50 8.85
N GLU A 4 -13.87 5.21 7.72
CA GLU A 4 -12.62 5.69 7.09
C GLU A 4 -11.73 6.45 8.08
N ASN A 5 -12.27 7.43 8.81
CA ASN A 5 -11.50 8.17 9.80
C ASN A 5 -10.88 7.25 10.86
N LYS A 6 -11.63 6.27 11.36
CA LYS A 6 -11.12 5.31 12.35
C LYS A 6 -10.03 4.40 11.78
N MET A 7 -10.16 3.98 10.52
CA MET A 7 -9.14 3.19 9.85
C MET A 7 -7.87 4.00 9.63
N MET A 8 -7.99 5.24 9.16
CA MET A 8 -6.85 6.13 8.93
C MET A 8 -6.12 6.47 10.24
N GLU A 9 -6.87 6.76 11.32
CA GLU A 9 -6.30 6.96 12.65
C GLU A 9 -5.55 5.72 13.14
N LEU A 10 -6.14 4.52 12.98
CA LEU A 10 -5.52 3.26 13.36
C LEU A 10 -4.23 2.97 12.57
N ILE A 11 -4.25 3.19 11.26
CA ILE A 11 -3.08 3.04 10.38
C ILE A 11 -1.94 3.97 10.85
N LEU A 12 -2.24 5.21 11.20
CA LEU A 12 -1.22 6.15 11.65
C LEU A 12 -0.71 5.85 13.06
N GLN A 13 -1.59 5.39 13.96
CA GLN A 13 -1.22 5.00 15.32
C GLN A 13 -0.28 3.79 15.33
N ILE A 14 -0.57 2.78 14.51
CA ILE A 14 0.30 1.59 14.36
C ILE A 14 1.64 2.02 13.76
N ALA A 15 1.62 2.84 12.70
CA ALA A 15 2.83 3.40 12.10
C ALA A 15 3.71 4.15 13.11
N GLU A 16 3.11 4.96 14.00
CA GLU A 16 3.82 5.66 15.07
C GLU A 16 4.43 4.69 16.09
N THR A 17 3.68 3.68 16.51
CA THR A 17 4.16 2.65 17.47
C THR A 17 5.34 1.87 16.90
N LEU A 18 5.30 1.56 15.61
CA LEU A 18 6.35 0.87 14.87
C LEU A 18 7.52 1.78 14.47
N GLN A 19 7.42 3.09 14.74
CA GLN A 19 8.42 4.09 14.36
C GLN A 19 8.76 4.05 12.86
N VAL A 20 7.75 3.90 12.01
CA VAL A 20 7.96 3.93 10.56
C VAL A 20 8.36 5.34 10.12
N GLU A 21 9.24 5.42 9.13
CA GLU A 21 9.83 6.67 8.64
C GLU A 21 8.81 7.53 7.89
N ALA A 22 7.92 6.88 7.15
CA ALA A 22 6.82 7.54 6.45
C ALA A 22 5.67 6.59 6.13
N VAL A 23 4.50 7.19 5.90
CA VAL A 23 3.28 6.51 5.49
C VAL A 23 2.69 7.23 4.28
N ALA A 24 2.37 6.48 3.24
CA ALA A 24 1.60 6.99 2.11
C ALA A 24 0.43 6.05 1.76
N LEU A 25 -0.62 6.65 1.20
CA LEU A 25 -1.82 5.97 0.70
C LEU A 25 -1.81 6.04 -0.82
N SER A 26 -2.05 4.94 -1.52
CA SER A 26 -2.26 4.92 -2.97
C SER A 26 -3.66 4.39 -3.32
N GLY A 27 -3.85 3.92 -4.55
CA GLY A 27 -5.10 3.29 -4.97
C GLY A 27 -6.31 4.22 -5.01
N SER A 28 -7.49 3.62 -4.99
CA SER A 28 -8.77 4.30 -5.31
C SER A 28 -9.13 5.41 -4.32
N ARG A 29 -8.69 5.32 -3.06
CA ARG A 29 -8.96 6.32 -2.01
C ARG A 29 -8.22 7.64 -2.21
N THR A 30 -7.21 7.66 -3.08
CA THR A 30 -6.51 8.90 -3.46
C THR A 30 -7.19 9.66 -4.61
N ASN A 31 -8.11 9.00 -5.32
CA ASN A 31 -8.77 9.58 -6.49
C ASN A 31 -10.13 10.16 -6.12
N SER A 32 -10.30 11.48 -6.26
CA SER A 32 -11.56 12.18 -5.99
C SER A 32 -12.72 11.74 -6.89
N GLU A 33 -12.41 11.24 -8.08
CA GLU A 33 -13.38 10.82 -9.08
C GLU A 33 -13.79 9.35 -8.95
N SER A 34 -13.13 8.58 -8.08
CA SER A 34 -13.49 7.19 -7.84
C SER A 34 -14.76 7.09 -6.97
N PRO A 35 -15.64 6.11 -7.24
CA PRO A 35 -16.78 5.82 -6.36
C PRO A 35 -16.30 5.61 -4.92
N LYS A 36 -16.99 6.25 -3.98
CA LYS A 36 -16.74 6.06 -2.55
C LYS A 36 -17.70 5.02 -2.01
N ASP A 37 -17.22 3.80 -1.83
CA ASP A 37 -18.02 2.68 -1.35
C ASP A 37 -17.27 1.85 -0.29
N GLU A 38 -17.96 0.82 0.23
CA GLU A 38 -17.43 -0.07 1.26
C GLU A 38 -16.41 -1.09 0.75
N PHE A 39 -16.25 -1.22 -0.57
CA PHE A 39 -15.32 -2.17 -1.19
C PHE A 39 -13.95 -1.54 -1.47
N GLN A 40 -13.80 -0.23 -1.31
CA GLN A 40 -12.49 0.42 -1.39
C GLN A 40 -11.57 -0.09 -0.28
N ASP A 41 -10.47 -0.70 -0.67
CA ASP A 41 -9.35 -1.07 0.17
C ASP A 41 -8.51 0.15 0.60
N TYR A 42 -7.65 -0.07 1.60
CA TYR A 42 -6.61 0.87 1.99
C TYR A 42 -5.27 0.35 1.46
N ASP A 43 -4.85 0.86 0.30
CA ASP A 43 -3.50 0.64 -0.24
C ASP A 43 -2.49 1.51 0.51
N VAL A 44 -1.78 0.93 1.47
CA VAL A 44 -0.88 1.66 2.37
C VAL A 44 0.54 1.18 2.18
N VAL A 45 1.49 2.12 2.16
CA VAL A 45 2.91 1.79 2.34
C VAL A 45 3.43 2.30 3.67
N TYR A 46 4.16 1.46 4.38
CA TYR A 46 5.05 1.86 5.46
C TYR A 46 6.49 1.84 4.95
N ILE A 47 7.11 3.02 4.96
CA ILE A 47 8.55 3.16 4.70
C ILE A 47 9.29 2.92 6.00
N VAL A 48 10.21 1.97 6.00
CA VAL A 48 10.87 1.49 7.21
C VAL A 48 12.38 1.52 7.07
N GLU A 49 13.07 1.85 8.16
CA GLU A 49 14.54 1.85 8.17
C GLU A 49 15.08 0.41 8.17
N ASN A 50 14.49 -0.48 8.99
CA ASN A 50 14.87 -1.88 9.05
C ASN A 50 13.65 -2.80 8.88
N LEU A 51 13.51 -3.38 7.69
CA LEU A 51 12.43 -4.30 7.38
C LEU A 51 12.46 -5.56 8.27
N ASN A 52 13.64 -6.09 8.58
CA ASN A 52 13.76 -7.36 9.31
C ASN A 52 13.22 -7.27 10.74
N ASP A 53 13.26 -6.10 11.36
CA ASP A 53 12.72 -5.89 12.70
C ASP A 53 11.20 -6.15 12.72
N LEU A 54 10.48 -5.60 11.73
CA LEU A 54 9.03 -5.84 11.59
C LEU A 54 8.69 -7.26 11.16
N LEU A 55 9.57 -7.93 10.42
CA LEU A 55 9.35 -9.32 9.99
C LEU A 55 9.67 -10.34 11.10
N SER A 56 10.43 -9.95 12.11
CA SER A 56 10.82 -10.85 13.20
C SER A 56 9.64 -11.28 14.08
N ASP A 57 8.65 -10.41 14.22
CA ASP A 57 7.39 -10.68 14.91
C ASP A 57 6.26 -9.93 14.20
N LEU A 58 5.38 -10.66 13.52
CA LEU A 58 4.24 -10.10 12.78
C LEU A 58 2.98 -9.93 13.64
N SER A 59 3.03 -10.22 14.94
CA SER A 59 1.88 -10.06 15.84
C SER A 59 1.36 -8.62 15.90
N TRP A 60 2.19 -7.62 15.55
CA TRP A 60 1.74 -6.24 15.46
C TRP A 60 0.63 -6.02 14.41
N LEU A 61 0.49 -6.91 13.41
CA LEU A 61 -0.62 -6.87 12.44
C LEU A 61 -1.98 -7.14 13.11
N ASP A 62 -2.00 -7.81 14.27
CA ASP A 62 -3.23 -8.09 15.02
C ASP A 62 -3.88 -6.81 15.56
N GLN A 63 -3.12 -5.71 15.64
CA GLN A 63 -3.62 -4.40 16.05
C GLN A 63 -4.67 -3.83 15.06
N PHE A 64 -4.64 -4.23 13.78
CA PHE A 64 -5.66 -3.83 12.81
C PHE A 64 -7.01 -4.51 13.06
N GLY A 65 -7.00 -5.69 13.68
CA GLY A 65 -8.16 -6.51 13.99
C GLY A 65 -7.99 -7.96 13.54
N MET A 66 -9.04 -8.76 13.76
CA MET A 66 -9.06 -10.17 13.36
C MET A 66 -9.11 -10.28 11.83
N ARG A 67 -8.09 -10.93 11.25
CA ARG A 67 -8.00 -11.21 9.81
C ARG A 67 -8.81 -12.47 9.47
N LEU A 68 -9.71 -12.35 8.50
CA LEU A 68 -10.44 -13.48 7.92
C LEU A 68 -9.65 -14.12 6.77
N ILE A 69 -8.99 -13.28 5.97
CA ILE A 69 -8.15 -13.71 4.85
C ILE A 69 -6.87 -12.89 4.92
N GLU A 70 -5.75 -13.55 4.67
CA GLU A 70 -4.43 -12.93 4.56
C GLU A 70 -3.68 -13.58 3.39
N GLN A 71 -3.08 -12.75 2.55
CA GLN A 71 -2.13 -13.17 1.55
C GLN A 71 -0.83 -12.39 1.72
N HIS A 72 0.29 -13.11 1.66
CA HIS A 72 1.63 -12.54 1.73
C HIS A 72 2.35 -12.72 0.40
N ASN A 73 2.82 -11.62 -0.18
CA ASN A 73 3.62 -11.62 -1.39
C ASN A 73 4.95 -10.90 -1.19
N VAL A 74 5.98 -11.37 -1.90
CA VAL A 74 7.28 -10.71 -1.98
C VAL A 74 7.43 -10.12 -3.37
N LEU A 75 7.64 -8.80 -3.45
CA LEU A 75 7.83 -8.09 -4.71
C LEU A 75 9.07 -7.22 -4.64
N GLY A 76 10.15 -7.68 -5.28
CA GLY A 76 11.48 -7.08 -5.11
C GLY A 76 11.87 -7.05 -3.62
N HIS A 77 12.18 -5.85 -3.12
CA HIS A 77 12.60 -5.65 -1.73
C HIS A 77 11.42 -5.39 -0.77
N ARG A 78 10.19 -5.48 -1.27
CA ARG A 78 8.98 -5.16 -0.51
C ARG A 78 8.28 -6.42 -0.01
N ARG A 79 7.48 -6.26 1.05
CA ARG A 79 6.62 -7.31 1.61
C ARG A 79 5.19 -6.80 1.62
N LEU A 80 4.30 -7.51 0.94
CA LEU A 80 2.91 -7.11 0.78
C LEU A 80 2.02 -8.04 1.60
N TYR A 81 1.18 -7.46 2.43
CA TYR A 81 0.18 -8.13 3.26
C TYR A 81 -1.20 -7.66 2.82
N LEU A 82 -1.91 -8.50 2.08
CA LEU A 82 -3.27 -8.24 1.62
C LEU A 82 -4.22 -8.87 2.62
N MET A 83 -4.97 -8.07 3.36
CA MET A 83 -5.68 -8.50 4.56
C MET A 83 -7.14 -8.07 4.51
N LEU A 84 -8.05 -9.04 4.63
CA LEU A 84 -9.48 -8.80 4.86
C LEU A 84 -9.80 -9.02 6.33
N PHE A 85 -10.39 -8.02 6.99
CA PHE A 85 -10.73 -8.07 8.40
C PHE A 85 -12.18 -8.47 8.64
N GLU A 86 -12.48 -8.97 9.85
CA GLU A 86 -13.83 -9.40 10.26
C GLU A 86 -14.89 -8.31 10.07
N ASP A 87 -14.51 -7.04 10.22
CA ASP A 87 -15.43 -5.93 10.09
C ASP A 87 -15.72 -5.52 8.63
N GLY A 88 -15.12 -6.21 7.66
CA GLY A 88 -15.27 -6.02 6.21
C GLY A 88 -14.21 -5.13 5.57
N ASN A 89 -13.41 -4.39 6.35
CA ASN A 89 -12.34 -3.57 5.77
C ASN A 89 -11.24 -4.44 5.16
N ARG A 90 -10.63 -3.94 4.08
CA ARG A 90 -9.44 -4.54 3.47
C ARG A 90 -8.27 -3.57 3.52
N ILE A 91 -7.10 -4.02 3.96
CA ILE A 91 -5.85 -3.27 3.88
C ILE A 91 -4.87 -4.06 3.02
N ASP A 92 -4.34 -3.41 2.00
CA ASP A 92 -3.23 -3.90 1.20
C ASP A 92 -1.98 -3.15 1.67
N LEU A 93 -1.28 -3.74 2.64
CA LEU A 93 -0.14 -3.12 3.32
C LEU A 93 1.17 -3.54 2.67
N THR A 94 1.92 -2.56 2.16
CA THR A 94 3.29 -2.75 1.69
C THR A 94 4.28 -2.27 2.74
N LEU A 95 5.20 -3.15 3.16
CA LEU A 95 6.40 -2.77 3.88
C LEU A 95 7.53 -2.56 2.87
N CYS A 96 8.09 -1.36 2.85
CA CYS A 96 9.15 -0.98 1.93
C CYS A 96 10.36 -0.45 2.70
N PRO A 97 11.55 -1.06 2.54
CA PRO A 97 12.78 -0.46 3.03
C PRO A 97 12.97 0.93 2.42
N LYS A 98 13.42 1.89 3.23
CA LYS A 98 13.66 3.28 2.82
C LYS A 98 14.61 3.38 1.61
N GLU A 99 15.65 2.56 1.57
CA GLU A 99 16.61 2.52 0.46
C GLU A 99 15.99 2.07 -0.88
N HIS A 100 14.83 1.41 -0.84
CA HIS A 100 14.09 0.90 -1.99
C HIS A 100 12.80 1.66 -2.29
N ILE A 101 12.62 2.86 -1.72
CA ILE A 101 11.38 3.66 -1.90
C ILE A 101 11.06 3.92 -3.38
N GLN A 102 12.06 4.08 -4.24
CA GLN A 102 11.87 4.28 -5.68
C GLN A 102 11.12 3.10 -6.33
N GLU A 103 11.36 1.87 -5.88
CA GLU A 103 10.66 0.68 -6.40
C GLU A 103 9.16 0.74 -6.13
N TRP A 104 8.77 1.32 -4.98
CA TRP A 104 7.37 1.54 -4.66
C TRP A 104 6.80 2.73 -5.42
N VAL A 105 7.51 3.87 -5.47
CA VAL A 105 7.05 5.06 -6.21
C VAL A 105 6.80 4.72 -7.68
N ASP A 106 7.70 3.99 -8.32
CA ASP A 106 7.53 3.57 -9.72
C ASP A 106 6.39 2.57 -9.90
N SER A 107 5.96 1.88 -8.83
CA SER A 107 4.79 1.00 -8.80
C SER A 107 3.45 1.72 -8.67
N GLU A 108 3.45 2.99 -8.26
CA GLU A 108 2.20 3.72 -8.06
C GLU A 108 1.89 4.67 -9.22
N ALA A 109 0.63 4.74 -9.60
CA ALA A 109 0.18 5.74 -10.55
C ALA A 109 0.09 7.14 -9.90
N GLY A 110 -0.15 7.17 -8.59
CA GLY A 110 -0.15 8.34 -7.72
C GLY A 110 -0.37 7.91 -6.27
N PHE A 111 -0.01 8.77 -5.32
CA PHE A 111 -0.18 8.54 -3.89
C PHE A 111 -0.37 9.85 -3.14
N ARG A 112 -0.89 9.75 -1.91
CA ARG A 112 -0.99 10.83 -0.94
C ARG A 112 -0.15 10.49 0.29
N VAL A 113 0.83 11.33 0.61
CA VAL A 113 1.60 11.21 1.85
C VAL A 113 0.68 11.50 3.04
N LEU A 114 0.65 10.60 4.01
CA LEU A 114 -0.13 10.74 5.25
C LEU A 114 0.73 11.23 6.41
N LYS A 115 1.97 10.74 6.50
CA LYS A 115 2.96 11.12 7.52
C LYS A 115 4.36 11.01 6.93
N GLU A 116 5.19 12.02 7.12
CA GLU A 116 6.64 11.97 6.92
C GLU A 116 7.32 13.05 7.78
N GLU A 117 8.59 12.86 8.13
CA GLU A 117 9.37 13.83 8.92
C GLU A 117 10.49 14.52 8.13
N ASN A 118 10.94 13.93 7.00
CA ASN A 118 12.19 14.31 6.33
C ASN A 118 12.06 14.61 4.82
N GLY A 119 10.84 14.86 4.31
CA GLY A 119 10.62 15.12 2.89
C GLY A 119 11.03 13.95 1.99
N LEU A 120 10.83 12.71 2.48
CA LEU A 120 11.24 11.49 1.77
C LEU A 120 10.56 11.39 0.40
N PHE A 121 9.36 11.96 0.27
CA PHE A 121 8.61 11.92 -0.98
C PHE A 121 8.77 13.15 -1.89
N GLU A 122 9.47 14.21 -1.46
CA GLU A 122 9.52 15.50 -2.18
C GLU A 122 10.07 15.40 -3.61
N ALA A 123 10.99 14.47 -3.85
CA ALA A 123 11.59 14.27 -5.16
C ALA A 123 10.67 13.52 -6.15
N TYR A 124 9.57 12.94 -5.69
CA TYR A 124 8.75 12.05 -6.49
C TYR A 124 7.55 12.74 -7.11
N GLN A 125 7.28 12.38 -8.36
CA GLN A 125 6.15 12.86 -9.13
C GLN A 125 5.23 11.68 -9.44
N PRO A 126 3.90 11.87 -9.48
CA PRO A 126 2.97 10.83 -9.91
C PRO A 126 3.35 10.26 -11.28
N ASN A 127 3.34 8.93 -11.41
CA ASN A 127 3.70 8.28 -12.67
C ASN A 127 2.46 8.14 -13.58
N ALA A 128 2.12 9.24 -14.26
CA ALA A 128 0.97 9.27 -15.19
C ALA A 128 1.06 8.23 -16.32
N LYS A 129 2.25 7.69 -16.62
CA LYS A 129 2.42 6.65 -17.65
C LYS A 129 1.66 5.37 -17.33
N ARG A 130 1.33 5.12 -16.06
CA ARG A 130 0.51 3.97 -15.65
C ARG A 130 -0.92 4.01 -16.21
N TYR A 131 -1.41 5.18 -16.57
CA TYR A 131 -2.72 5.34 -17.21
C TYR A 131 -2.64 5.40 -18.74
N TRP A 132 -1.44 5.43 -19.32
CA TRP A 132 -1.30 5.51 -20.77
C TRP A 132 -1.71 4.19 -21.41
N THR A 133 -2.58 4.28 -22.40
CA THR A 133 -3.00 3.16 -23.21
C THR A 133 -2.50 3.36 -24.64
N ALA A 134 -2.05 2.27 -25.24
CA ALA A 134 -1.70 2.16 -26.65
C ALA A 134 -2.11 0.77 -27.13
N PRO A 135 -2.27 0.54 -28.45
CA PRO A 135 -2.41 -0.82 -28.97
C PRO A 135 -1.24 -1.69 -28.47
N PRO A 136 -1.52 -2.80 -27.75
CA PRO A 136 -0.45 -3.63 -27.21
C PRO A 136 0.22 -4.43 -28.32
N SER A 137 1.48 -4.78 -28.10
CA SER A 137 2.13 -5.91 -28.78
C SER A 137 1.47 -7.23 -28.39
N GLU A 138 1.78 -8.30 -29.14
CA GLU A 138 1.30 -9.65 -28.81
C GLU A 138 1.79 -10.08 -27.42
N GLU A 139 3.04 -9.75 -27.08
CA GLU A 139 3.62 -10.05 -25.77
C GLU A 139 2.94 -9.27 -24.63
N GLU A 140 2.69 -7.97 -24.81
CA GLU A 140 2.00 -7.14 -23.79
C GLU A 140 0.56 -7.60 -23.57
N PHE A 141 -0.13 -8.06 -24.63
CA PHE A 141 -1.46 -8.62 -24.52
C PHE A 141 -1.45 -9.94 -23.73
N ALA A 142 -0.55 -10.86 -24.07
CA ALA A 142 -0.41 -12.14 -23.37
C ALA A 142 -0.05 -11.94 -21.88
N ALA A 143 0.87 -11.01 -21.59
CA ALA A 143 1.23 -10.66 -20.23
C ALA A 143 0.04 -10.09 -19.46
N SER A 144 -0.75 -9.20 -20.07
CA SER A 144 -1.95 -8.63 -19.45
C SER A 144 -3.01 -9.70 -19.14
N CYS A 145 -3.19 -10.69 -20.02
CA CYS A 145 -4.09 -11.82 -19.74
C CYS A 145 -3.61 -12.68 -18.58
N ASN A 146 -2.29 -12.92 -18.49
CA ASN A 146 -1.70 -13.71 -17.41
C ASN A 146 -1.74 -12.97 -16.06
N GLU A 147 -1.61 -11.64 -16.05
CA GLU A 147 -1.74 -10.84 -14.82
C GLU A 147 -3.19 -10.74 -14.33
N PHE A 148 -4.18 -10.85 -15.24
CA PHE A 148 -5.59 -10.72 -14.87
C PHE A 148 -6.20 -12.00 -14.27
N TRP A 149 -5.79 -13.19 -14.75
CA TRP A 149 -6.39 -14.49 -14.40
C TRP A 149 -5.47 -15.34 -13.54
#